data_AF-A0A1A8W2C8-F1
#
_entry.id   AF-A0A1A8W2C8-F1
#
_cell.length_a   1.000
_cell.length_b   1.000
_cell.length_c   1.000
_cell.angle_alpha   90.00
_cell.angle_beta   90.00
_cell.angle_gamma   90.00
#
_symmetry.space_group_name_H-M   'P 1'
#
loop_
_entity.id
_entity.type
_entity.pdbx_description
1 polymer ?
#
loop_
_entity_poly.entity_id
_entity_poly.type
_entity_poly.pdbx_seq_one_letter_code
_entity_poly.pdbx_strand_id
1 'polypeptide(L)'
;MLQILGTIMFEKSIKLLNACWVAGSLYELFVIGNIKIGKKHSECKKSKIGEICWAAPAKAVYIIGHQKNTIAYLGSFLRTEVERRKTGTVKTTINMGNLMIATLKRETQSISLEELAEIIRGSKYMVALTGSGTSAESNIPSFRGSNNSIWSKYDPKIYGTIWGFWKYPEKIWEVIRDISSDYEIQLNPGHIALSTLENLGYLKSVITQNIDGLHEESGNTKVIPLHGNVFEALCCTCSKAVKLNKIMLQKTSHFMHQLPPECPCGGIFKPNIVLFGEVISNDLLKEAEKEIAKCDLLLVIGTSSTVSTATNLCYFASKKKKKIVEINISKTYITNKMPDYHVCAKFSELIKVADLLKGPKGSEGEKQESDGGATDKTRQ
;
A
#
# COMPACT_ATOMS: atom_id res chain seq x y z
N MET A 1 -37.54 -33.25 32.06
CA MET A 1 -36.33 -33.11 32.90
C MET A 1 -35.10 -32.92 32.02
N LEU A 2 -35.07 -31.81 31.26
CA LEU A 2 -34.00 -31.50 30.29
C LEU A 2 -33.96 -29.98 30.00
N GLN A 3 -34.14 -29.16 31.05
CA GLN A 3 -34.18 -27.70 30.92
C GLN A 3 -33.65 -26.95 32.16
N ILE A 4 -32.78 -27.58 32.95
CA ILE A 4 -32.12 -26.96 34.11
C ILE A 4 -30.68 -27.47 34.17
N LEU A 5 -29.86 -27.10 33.19
CA LEU A 5 -28.39 -27.23 33.25
C LEU A 5 -27.67 -26.16 32.37
N GLY A 6 -28.39 -25.12 31.92
CA GLY A 6 -27.86 -24.04 31.09
C GLY A 6 -27.52 -22.74 31.84
N THR A 7 -27.89 -22.63 33.12
CA THR A 7 -27.81 -21.35 33.86
C THR A 7 -26.62 -21.28 34.82
N ILE A 8 -25.91 -22.39 35.08
CA ILE A 8 -24.86 -22.44 36.10
C ILE A 8 -23.43 -22.24 35.54
N MET A 9 -23.23 -22.35 34.22
CA MET A 9 -21.92 -22.03 33.61
C MET A 9 -21.76 -20.58 33.14
N PHE A 10 -22.82 -19.76 33.15
CA PHE A 10 -22.74 -18.36 32.70
C PHE A 10 -22.35 -17.39 33.82
N GLU A 11 -22.66 -17.71 35.08
CA GLU A 11 -22.32 -16.84 36.22
C GLU A 11 -20.87 -16.97 36.72
N LYS A 12 -20.17 -18.07 36.42
CA LYS A 12 -18.74 -18.22 36.79
C LYS A 12 -17.77 -17.56 35.80
N SER A 13 -18.17 -17.34 34.54
CA SER A 13 -17.32 -16.67 33.54
C SER A 13 -17.24 -15.16 33.73
N ILE A 14 -18.23 -14.53 34.37
CA ILE A 14 -18.26 -13.07 34.60
C ILE A 14 -17.38 -12.68 35.81
N LYS A 15 -17.16 -13.56 36.79
CA LYS A 15 -16.29 -13.26 37.94
C LYS A 15 -14.78 -13.36 37.65
N LEU A 16 -14.38 -14.06 36.60
CA LEU A 16 -12.97 -14.13 36.17
C LEU A 16 -12.54 -12.94 35.29
N LEU A 17 -13.47 -12.18 34.72
CA LEU A 17 -13.17 -11.01 33.89
C LEU A 17 -12.94 -9.72 34.69
N ASN A 18 -13.35 -9.66 35.96
CA ASN A 18 -13.09 -8.51 36.84
C ASN A 18 -11.73 -8.57 37.56
N ALA A 19 -10.93 -9.62 37.36
CA ALA A 19 -9.62 -9.77 38.02
C ALA A 19 -8.41 -9.54 37.10
N CYS A 20 -8.61 -9.35 35.79
CA CYS A 20 -7.53 -8.98 34.86
C CYS A 20 -7.69 -7.52 34.42
N TRP A 21 -7.62 -6.62 35.39
CA TRP A 21 -7.39 -5.19 35.16
C TRP A 21 -6.00 -4.79 35.66
N VAL A 22 -5.01 -5.66 35.44
CA VAL A 22 -3.58 -5.38 35.56
C VAL A 22 -2.88 -6.25 34.52
N ALA A 23 -2.00 -5.65 33.72
CA ALA A 23 -1.25 -6.23 32.60
C ALA A 23 -2.05 -6.45 31.29
N GLY A 24 -1.69 -5.67 30.27
CA GLY A 24 -2.33 -5.68 28.96
C GLY A 24 -2.05 -6.94 28.16
N SER A 25 -3.12 -7.53 27.60
CA SER A 25 -3.15 -8.43 26.44
C SER A 25 -4.62 -8.70 26.09
N LEU A 26 -5.05 -8.41 24.85
CA LEU A 26 -6.42 -8.68 24.37
C LEU A 26 -6.39 -9.86 23.38
N TYR A 27 -7.08 -10.96 23.72
CA TYR A 27 -7.48 -12.03 22.81
C TYR A 27 -8.98 -11.90 22.53
N GLU A 28 -9.42 -11.99 21.27
CA GLU A 28 -10.84 -12.01 20.89
C GLU A 28 -11.33 -13.44 20.58
N LEU A 29 -12.45 -13.84 21.19
CA LEU A 29 -13.21 -15.07 20.94
C LEU A 29 -14.59 -14.68 20.36
N PHE A 30 -14.97 -15.23 19.21
CA PHE A 30 -16.30 -15.02 18.59
C PHE A 30 -17.22 -16.22 18.87
N VAL A 31 -18.43 -15.95 19.34
CA VAL A 31 -19.54 -16.94 19.39
C VAL A 31 -20.69 -16.41 18.55
N ILE A 32 -21.15 -17.21 17.57
CA ILE A 32 -22.30 -16.90 16.71
C ILE A 32 -23.47 -17.79 17.15
N GLY A 33 -24.60 -17.19 17.54
CA GLY A 33 -25.85 -17.90 17.85
C GLY A 33 -27.06 -17.22 17.20
N ASN A 34 -27.85 -18.00 16.47
CA ASN A 34 -29.10 -17.56 15.81
C ASN A 34 -30.24 -17.39 16.83
N ILE A 35 -30.99 -16.28 16.77
CA ILE A 35 -32.21 -16.07 17.57
C ILE A 35 -33.44 -15.89 16.66
N LYS A 36 -34.48 -16.69 16.92
CA LYS A 36 -35.83 -16.63 16.31
C LYS A 36 -36.65 -15.46 16.88
N ILE A 37 -37.48 -14.85 16.04
CA ILE A 37 -38.32 -13.68 16.35
C ILE A 37 -39.66 -14.08 17.01
N GLY A 38 -40.04 -13.39 18.10
CA GLY A 38 -41.35 -13.44 18.78
C GLY A 38 -41.85 -12.03 19.16
N LYS A 39 -43.18 -11.88 19.34
CA LYS A 39 -44.02 -10.66 19.19
C LYS A 39 -44.01 -9.58 20.31
N LYS A 40 -44.39 -8.35 19.89
CA LYS A 40 -45.24 -7.26 20.47
C LYS A 40 -45.00 -6.68 21.90
N HIS A 41 -44.92 -5.33 21.99
CA HIS A 41 -45.68 -4.39 22.86
C HIS A 41 -45.15 -2.95 22.59
N SER A 42 -45.92 -1.97 22.08
CA SER A 42 -46.87 -1.00 22.69
C SER A 42 -46.29 -0.05 23.75
N GLU A 43 -46.52 1.26 23.52
CA GLU A 43 -46.34 2.44 24.37
C GLU A 43 -45.03 3.26 24.20
N CYS A 44 -45.15 4.43 23.58
CA CYS A 44 -44.14 5.48 23.57
C CYS A 44 -44.84 6.81 23.94
N LYS A 45 -44.51 7.36 25.12
CA LYS A 45 -44.88 8.71 25.56
C LYS A 45 -43.71 9.68 25.32
N LYS A 46 -44.07 10.88 24.86
CA LYS A 46 -43.23 12.03 24.53
C LYS A 46 -42.37 12.54 25.71
N SER A 47 -41.15 13.01 25.43
CA SER A 47 -40.53 14.17 26.12
C SER A 47 -39.48 14.87 25.24
N LYS A 48 -39.19 16.14 25.59
CA LYS A 48 -38.66 17.24 24.77
C LYS A 48 -37.12 17.41 24.83
N ILE A 49 -36.58 17.91 23.72
CA ILE A 49 -35.54 18.96 23.50
C ILE A 49 -34.45 19.19 24.57
N GLY A 50 -33.18 19.08 24.12
CA GLY A 50 -32.15 20.12 24.29
C GLY A 50 -31.06 19.88 25.34
N GLU A 51 -29.85 19.52 24.89
CA GLU A 51 -28.55 20.07 25.34
C GLU A 51 -27.40 19.41 24.56
N ILE A 52 -26.52 20.24 23.97
CA ILE A 52 -25.28 19.83 23.29
C ILE A 52 -24.14 20.10 24.27
N CYS A 53 -23.50 19.04 24.77
CA CYS A 53 -22.24 19.12 25.50
C CYS A 53 -21.12 18.49 24.67
N TRP A 54 -20.07 19.25 24.39
CA TRP A 54 -18.83 18.77 23.79
C TRP A 54 -17.84 18.37 24.90
N ALA A 55 -17.47 17.09 24.95
CA ALA A 55 -16.30 16.58 25.67
C ALA A 55 -15.71 15.36 24.95
N ALA A 56 -14.39 15.36 24.72
CA ALA A 56 -13.60 14.28 24.10
C ALA A 56 -13.14 13.23 25.14
N PRO A 57 -12.49 12.10 24.77
CA PRO A 57 -12.61 11.24 23.58
C PRO A 57 -13.11 9.83 23.98
N ALA A 58 -14.26 9.38 23.47
CA ALA A 58 -14.83 8.09 23.86
C ALA A 58 -14.22 6.90 23.08
N LYS A 59 -13.61 5.98 23.85
CA LYS A 59 -13.28 4.60 23.47
C LYS A 59 -14.57 3.82 23.14
N ALA A 60 -14.50 2.98 22.10
CA ALA A 60 -15.40 1.87 21.76
C ALA A 60 -16.93 2.08 21.94
N VAL A 61 -17.63 2.30 20.83
CA VAL A 61 -19.11 2.22 20.78
C VAL A 61 -19.52 0.81 20.36
N TYR A 62 -20.21 0.09 21.25
CA TYR A 62 -20.97 -1.12 20.93
C TYR A 62 -22.35 -0.72 20.40
N ILE A 63 -22.80 -1.34 19.30
CA ILE A 63 -24.19 -1.21 18.82
C ILE A 63 -24.93 -2.52 19.12
N ILE A 64 -25.86 -2.47 20.08
CA ILE A 64 -26.99 -3.38 20.17
C ILE A 64 -28.17 -2.63 19.55
N GLY A 65 -28.64 -3.11 18.40
CA GLY A 65 -29.69 -2.43 17.64
C GLY A 65 -31.06 -2.58 18.27
N HIS A 66 -31.74 -1.46 18.52
CA HIS A 66 -33.19 -1.39 18.39
C HIS A 66 -33.65 0.03 18.00
N GLN A 67 -34.47 0.08 16.95
CA GLN A 67 -35.31 1.17 16.44
C GLN A 67 -34.66 2.39 15.73
N LYS A 68 -35.08 2.51 14.46
CA LYS A 68 -35.17 3.67 13.55
C LYS A 68 -34.32 4.91 13.87
N ASN A 69 -33.44 5.21 12.90
CA ASN A 69 -32.62 6.43 12.74
C ASN A 69 -31.37 6.53 13.63
N THR A 70 -30.37 5.68 13.37
CA THR A 70 -28.99 5.96 13.75
C THR A 70 -28.03 5.41 12.69
N ILE A 71 -27.59 6.24 11.75
CA ILE A 71 -26.39 6.00 10.95
C ILE A 71 -25.28 6.78 11.63
N ALA A 72 -24.40 6.09 12.34
CA ALA A 72 -23.19 6.70 12.88
C ALA A 72 -22.02 5.70 12.91
N TYR A 73 -21.03 6.02 12.06
CA TYR A 73 -19.61 5.70 12.15
C TYR A 73 -19.15 4.23 12.16
N LEU A 74 -19.14 3.65 10.96
CA LEU A 74 -18.05 2.75 10.49
C LEU A 74 -17.43 3.33 9.19
N GLY A 75 -17.18 4.64 9.21
CA GLY A 75 -17.05 5.49 8.04
C GLY A 75 -15.69 5.54 7.33
N SER A 76 -14.81 4.54 7.45
CA SER A 76 -13.54 4.56 6.69
C SER A 76 -13.11 3.25 6.03
N PHE A 77 -13.86 2.14 6.16
CA PHE A 77 -13.43 0.86 5.56
C PHE A 77 -14.51 0.10 4.78
N LEU A 78 -15.75 0.58 4.75
CA LEU A 78 -16.84 -0.01 3.98
C LEU A 78 -17.55 1.12 3.23
N ARG A 79 -17.24 1.30 1.95
CA ARG A 79 -17.98 2.22 1.08
C ARG A 79 -19.28 1.51 0.68
N THR A 80 -20.36 1.76 1.43
CA THR A 80 -21.70 1.32 1.06
C THR A 80 -22.28 2.37 0.11
N GLU A 81 -22.28 2.08 -1.18
CA GLU A 81 -22.93 2.93 -2.19
C GLU A 81 -24.41 2.55 -2.22
N VAL A 82 -25.26 3.36 -1.58
CA VAL A 82 -26.71 3.13 -1.57
C VAL A 82 -27.32 3.85 -2.77
N GLU A 83 -27.40 3.16 -3.91
CA GLU A 83 -28.32 3.58 -4.98
C GLU A 83 -29.76 3.30 -4.52
N ARG A 84 -30.52 4.37 -4.22
CA ARG A 84 -31.99 4.26 -4.09
C ARG A 84 -32.60 4.03 -5.48
N ARG A 85 -32.69 2.77 -5.91
CA ARG A 85 -33.66 2.38 -6.94
C ARG A 85 -35.03 2.20 -6.30
N LYS A 86 -36.09 2.68 -6.98
CA LYS A 86 -37.51 2.66 -6.56
C LYS A 86 -38.11 1.26 -6.33
N THR A 87 -37.32 0.20 -6.40
CA THR A 87 -37.71 -1.19 -6.17
C THR A 87 -36.98 -1.67 -4.92
N GLY A 88 -37.69 -1.86 -3.81
CA GLY A 88 -37.16 -2.07 -2.45
C GLY A 88 -36.27 -3.30 -2.22
N THR A 89 -35.15 -3.41 -2.94
CA THR A 89 -34.11 -4.43 -2.78
C THR A 89 -32.80 -3.72 -2.52
N VAL A 90 -32.34 -3.72 -1.27
CA VAL A 90 -31.01 -3.23 -0.91
C VAL A 90 -29.99 -4.27 -1.35
N LYS A 91 -29.22 -3.98 -2.41
CA LYS A 91 -28.01 -4.75 -2.72
C LYS A 91 -26.87 -4.24 -1.85
N THR A 92 -26.59 -4.94 -0.76
CA THR A 92 -25.41 -4.70 0.06
C THR A 92 -24.20 -5.28 -0.67
N THR A 93 -23.42 -4.45 -1.35
CA THR A 93 -22.08 -4.87 -1.79
C THR A 93 -21.18 -4.85 -0.58
N ILE A 94 -21.19 -5.93 0.21
CA ILE A 94 -20.12 -6.18 1.17
C ILE A 94 -18.84 -6.28 0.34
N ASN A 95 -17.80 -5.52 0.69
CA ASN A 95 -16.48 -5.71 0.10
C ASN A 95 -15.94 -7.08 0.56
N MET A 96 -16.39 -8.13 -0.12
CA MET A 96 -16.16 -9.52 0.22
C MET A 96 -14.67 -9.86 0.26
N GLY A 97 -13.85 -9.09 -0.48
CA GLY A 97 -12.38 -9.19 -0.45
C GLY A 97 -11.82 -8.99 0.95
N ASN A 98 -12.20 -7.92 1.65
CA ASN A 98 -11.71 -7.63 3.00
C ASN A 98 -12.16 -8.69 4.03
N LEU A 99 -13.37 -9.23 3.87
CA LEU A 99 -13.88 -10.29 4.75
C LEU A 99 -13.13 -11.61 4.54
N MET A 100 -12.87 -11.99 3.28
CA MET A 100 -12.12 -13.20 2.94
C MET A 100 -10.66 -13.09 3.43
N ILE A 101 -10.05 -11.91 3.33
CA ILE A 101 -8.71 -11.65 3.85
C ILE A 101 -8.66 -11.78 5.37
N ALA A 102 -9.68 -11.31 6.09
CA ALA A 102 -9.74 -11.43 7.54
C ALA A 102 -9.77 -12.89 8.03
N THR A 103 -10.25 -13.82 7.20
CA THR A 103 -10.29 -15.26 7.53
C THR A 103 -9.02 -16.01 7.18
N LEU A 104 -8.12 -15.43 6.37
CA LEU A 104 -6.82 -16.04 6.09
C LEU A 104 -5.96 -16.01 7.35
N LYS A 105 -5.46 -17.19 7.74
CA LYS A 105 -4.44 -17.33 8.76
C LYS A 105 -3.27 -18.10 8.16
N ARG A 106 -2.11 -17.50 8.20
CA ARG A 106 -0.83 -18.11 7.88
C ARG A 106 0.14 -17.68 8.95
N GLU A 107 0.91 -18.60 9.52
CA GLU A 107 1.97 -18.21 10.45
C GLU A 107 3.11 -17.60 9.64
N THR A 108 3.40 -16.32 9.87
CA THR A 108 4.51 -15.63 9.20
C THR A 108 5.76 -15.77 10.04
N GLN A 109 6.81 -16.38 9.49
CA GLN A 109 8.08 -16.54 10.17
C GLN A 109 8.97 -15.32 9.96
N SER A 110 9.58 -14.79 11.03
CA SER A 110 10.60 -13.76 10.90
C SER A 110 11.93 -14.37 10.46
N ILE A 111 12.58 -13.75 9.47
CA ILE A 111 13.87 -14.21 8.91
C ILE A 111 14.86 -13.04 8.77
N SER A 112 16.15 -13.35 8.66
CA SER A 112 17.23 -12.38 8.45
C SER A 112 17.39 -11.96 6.98
N LEU A 113 18.25 -10.97 6.71
CA LEU A 113 18.59 -10.56 5.34
C LEU A 113 19.40 -11.64 4.61
N GLU A 114 20.23 -12.39 5.33
CA GLU A 114 20.99 -13.52 4.80
C GLU A 114 20.05 -14.66 4.38
N GLU A 115 19.07 -15.00 5.22
CA GLU A 115 18.04 -15.98 4.87
C GLU A 115 17.20 -15.53 3.67
N LEU A 116 16.88 -14.23 3.58
CA LEU A 116 16.24 -13.66 2.39
C LEU A 116 17.12 -13.84 1.13
N ALA A 117 18.43 -13.60 1.24
CA ALA A 117 19.35 -13.81 0.12
C ALA A 117 19.33 -15.27 -0.36
N GLU A 118 19.32 -16.25 0.54
CA GLU A 118 19.18 -17.67 0.19
C GLU A 118 17.85 -17.97 -0.52
N ILE A 119 16.74 -17.40 -0.04
CA ILE A 119 15.43 -17.55 -0.70
C ILE A 119 15.44 -16.97 -2.11
N ILE A 120 16.06 -15.80 -2.30
CA ILE A 120 16.16 -15.14 -3.62
C ILE A 120 17.07 -15.95 -4.54
N ARG A 121 18.18 -16.51 -4.04
CA ARG A 121 19.09 -17.35 -4.84
C ARG A 121 18.39 -18.54 -5.48
N GLY A 122 17.37 -19.09 -4.81
CA GLY A 122 16.54 -20.18 -5.33
C GLY A 122 15.39 -19.74 -6.27
N SER A 123 15.14 -18.43 -6.41
CA SER A 123 14.06 -17.89 -7.25
C SER A 123 14.54 -17.63 -8.68
N LYS A 124 13.69 -17.97 -9.66
CA LYS A 124 13.94 -17.70 -11.10
C LYS A 124 13.08 -16.57 -11.65
N TYR A 125 12.00 -16.22 -10.96
CA TYR A 125 11.08 -15.17 -11.37
C TYR A 125 10.58 -14.41 -10.14
N MET A 126 11.41 -13.51 -9.63
CA MET A 126 11.03 -12.65 -8.50
C MET A 126 10.29 -11.41 -9.00
N VAL A 127 9.25 -11.02 -8.27
CA VAL A 127 8.50 -9.78 -8.47
C VAL A 127 8.54 -8.98 -7.17
N ALA A 128 8.68 -7.66 -7.26
CA ALA A 128 8.56 -6.76 -6.11
C ALA A 128 7.25 -5.97 -6.18
N LEU A 129 6.54 -5.87 -5.06
CA LEU A 129 5.40 -4.98 -4.82
C LEU A 129 5.82 -3.91 -3.82
N THR A 130 5.90 -2.65 -4.26
CA THR A 130 6.44 -1.55 -3.45
C THR A 130 5.39 -0.50 -3.10
N GLY A 131 5.64 0.20 -1.99
CA GLY A 131 4.86 1.38 -1.57
C GLY A 131 5.75 2.46 -0.97
N SER A 132 5.11 3.46 -0.35
CA SER A 132 5.79 4.71 0.04
C SER A 132 6.97 4.55 1.00
N GLY A 133 7.05 3.43 1.73
CA GLY A 133 8.20 3.11 2.58
C GLY A 133 9.50 2.92 1.81
N THR A 134 9.44 2.58 0.52
CA THR A 134 10.64 2.50 -0.36
C THR A 134 11.21 3.88 -0.70
N SER A 135 10.40 4.93 -0.67
CA SER A 135 10.82 6.32 -0.94
C SER A 135 11.06 7.14 0.33
N ALA A 136 10.80 6.57 1.52
CA ALA A 136 10.95 7.27 2.79
C ALA A 136 12.40 7.71 3.07
N GLU A 137 13.37 6.88 2.68
CA GLU A 137 14.81 7.17 2.80
C GLU A 137 15.34 8.02 1.62
N SER A 138 14.47 8.41 0.70
CA SER A 138 14.72 9.36 -0.40
C SER A 138 14.13 10.75 -0.09
N ASN A 139 13.92 11.04 1.20
CA ASN A 139 13.29 12.26 1.71
C ASN A 139 11.85 12.52 1.22
N ILE A 140 11.18 11.54 0.60
CA ILE A 140 9.77 11.63 0.27
C ILE A 140 8.98 11.15 1.49
N PRO A 141 8.29 12.03 2.24
CA PRO A 141 7.61 11.61 3.45
C PRO A 141 6.50 10.61 3.08
N SER A 142 6.36 9.52 3.82
CA SER A 142 5.23 8.60 3.59
C SER A 142 3.90 9.34 3.78
N PHE A 143 2.89 9.02 2.97
CA PHE A 143 1.57 9.70 2.95
C PHE A 143 0.83 9.71 4.31
N ARG A 144 1.31 8.93 5.29
CA ARG A 144 0.70 8.76 6.63
C ARG A 144 1.68 8.94 7.79
N GLY A 145 2.92 9.38 7.52
CA GLY A 145 3.99 9.45 8.52
C GLY A 145 4.25 10.88 9.01
N SER A 146 4.29 10.99 10.35
CA SER A 146 4.65 12.14 11.21
C SER A 146 3.98 13.50 10.94
N ASN A 147 3.59 14.17 12.03
CA ASN A 147 2.93 15.50 12.03
C ASN A 147 3.77 16.63 11.41
N ASN A 148 5.05 16.39 11.12
CA ASN A 148 6.00 17.37 10.59
C ASN A 148 6.32 17.19 9.09
N SER A 149 5.55 16.38 8.36
CA SER A 149 5.73 16.21 6.92
C SER A 149 4.98 17.28 6.11
N ILE A 150 5.32 17.44 4.83
CA ILE A 150 4.56 18.29 3.89
C ILE A 150 3.06 18.00 3.88
N TRP A 151 2.67 16.77 4.24
CA TRP A 151 1.27 16.35 4.35
C TRP A 151 0.49 17.08 5.46
N SER A 152 1.15 17.71 6.44
CA SER A 152 0.47 18.54 7.44
C SER A 152 0.12 19.94 6.93
N LYS A 153 0.77 20.40 5.85
CA LYS A 153 0.47 21.69 5.20
C LYS A 153 -0.81 21.65 4.36
N TYR A 154 -1.24 20.46 3.93
CA TYR A 154 -2.30 20.29 2.95
C TYR A 154 -3.37 19.31 3.45
N ASP A 155 -4.66 19.63 3.30
CA ASP A 155 -5.75 18.70 3.65
C ASP A 155 -5.84 17.58 2.59
N PRO A 156 -5.62 16.29 2.94
CA PRO A 156 -5.71 15.18 2.00
C PRO A 156 -7.08 15.00 1.35
N LYS A 157 -8.16 15.53 1.96
CA LYS A 157 -9.50 15.53 1.34
C LYS A 157 -9.57 16.48 0.15
N ILE A 158 -8.71 17.49 0.10
CA ILE A 158 -8.63 18.48 -0.97
C ILE A 158 -7.67 18.00 -2.07
N TYR A 159 -6.38 17.89 -1.79
CA TYR A 159 -5.41 17.58 -2.86
C TYR A 159 -5.44 16.11 -3.29
N GLY A 160 -5.86 15.20 -2.40
CA GLY A 160 -5.75 13.75 -2.61
C GLY A 160 -6.97 13.10 -3.24
N THR A 161 -8.05 13.83 -3.52
CA THR A 161 -9.31 13.25 -4.04
C THR A 161 -9.66 13.84 -5.41
N ILE A 162 -10.30 13.04 -6.27
CA ILE A 162 -10.78 13.56 -7.57
C ILE A 162 -11.83 14.67 -7.42
N TRP A 163 -12.58 14.65 -6.32
CA TRP A 163 -13.61 15.62 -5.99
C TRP A 163 -12.97 16.96 -5.60
N GLY A 164 -11.88 16.88 -4.83
CA GLY A 164 -11.08 18.03 -4.48
C GLY A 164 -10.36 18.62 -5.70
N PHE A 165 -9.83 17.79 -6.61
CA PHE A 165 -9.25 18.27 -7.87
C PHE A 165 -10.25 19.08 -8.71
N TRP A 166 -11.49 18.61 -8.88
CA TRP A 166 -12.48 19.37 -9.64
C TRP A 166 -12.90 20.69 -8.98
N LYS A 167 -12.67 20.85 -7.68
CA LYS A 167 -13.01 22.06 -6.93
C LYS A 167 -11.83 23.03 -6.79
N TYR A 168 -10.63 22.49 -6.62
CA TYR A 168 -9.37 23.20 -6.34
C TYR A 168 -8.22 22.51 -7.10
N PRO A 169 -8.22 22.54 -8.45
CA PRO A 169 -7.28 21.78 -9.28
C PRO A 169 -5.82 22.17 -9.06
N GLU A 170 -5.56 23.39 -8.60
CA GLU A 170 -4.22 23.90 -8.26
C GLU A 170 -3.58 23.18 -7.08
N LYS A 171 -4.37 22.67 -6.13
CA LYS A 171 -3.86 22.18 -4.83
C LYS A 171 -2.97 20.96 -4.96
N ILE A 172 -3.27 20.06 -5.89
CA ILE A 172 -2.40 18.90 -6.12
C ILE A 172 -1.09 19.29 -6.79
N TRP A 173 -1.14 20.28 -7.67
CA TRP A 173 0.06 20.81 -8.32
C TRP A 173 0.94 21.56 -7.32
N GLU A 174 0.38 22.31 -6.39
CA GLU A 174 1.13 22.91 -5.27
C GLU A 174 1.88 21.85 -4.45
N VAL A 175 1.21 20.74 -4.10
CA VAL A 175 1.85 19.61 -3.38
C VAL A 175 3.00 19.01 -4.19
N ILE A 176 2.78 18.69 -5.47
CA ILE A 176 3.80 18.10 -6.34
C ILE A 176 5.00 19.05 -6.48
N ARG A 177 4.73 20.33 -6.72
CA ARG A 177 5.73 21.38 -6.90
C ARG A 177 6.55 21.59 -5.64
N ASP A 178 5.91 21.66 -4.49
CA ASP A 178 6.57 21.87 -3.20
C ASP A 178 7.43 20.65 -2.82
N ILE A 179 6.93 19.42 -3.01
CA ILE A 179 7.74 18.20 -2.81
C ILE A 179 8.96 18.23 -3.74
N SER A 180 8.75 18.54 -5.03
CA SER A 180 9.82 18.50 -6.03
C SER A 180 10.88 19.58 -5.85
N SER A 181 10.54 20.69 -5.19
CA SER A 181 11.43 21.86 -5.03
C SER A 181 12.05 21.99 -3.64
N ASP A 182 11.34 21.55 -2.59
CA ASP A 182 11.75 21.77 -1.20
C ASP A 182 12.48 20.56 -0.60
N TYR A 183 12.46 19.42 -1.28
CA TYR A 183 13.10 18.19 -0.83
C TYR A 183 14.18 17.75 -1.83
N GLU A 184 15.33 17.36 -1.29
CA GLU A 184 16.36 16.68 -2.06
C GLU A 184 15.95 15.22 -2.26
N ILE A 185 15.44 14.91 -3.45
CA ILE A 185 14.92 13.59 -3.82
C ILE A 185 15.96 12.89 -4.71
N GLN A 186 16.61 11.89 -4.13
CA GLN A 186 17.59 11.03 -4.81
C GLN A 186 17.27 9.55 -4.59
N LEU A 187 17.86 8.70 -5.41
CA LEU A 187 17.86 7.26 -5.18
C LEU A 187 18.49 6.95 -3.83
N ASN A 188 17.86 6.03 -3.09
CA ASN A 188 18.45 5.45 -1.88
C ASN A 188 19.02 4.04 -2.17
N PRO A 189 19.83 3.47 -1.25
CA PRO A 189 20.47 2.16 -1.47
C PRO A 189 19.51 1.00 -1.79
N GLY A 190 18.24 1.08 -1.36
CA GLY A 190 17.26 0.05 -1.66
C GLY A 190 16.86 0.03 -3.14
N HIS A 191 16.76 1.20 -3.77
CA HIS A 191 16.51 1.29 -5.22
C HIS A 191 17.69 0.68 -6.01
N ILE A 192 18.91 1.02 -5.60
CA ILE A 192 20.15 0.45 -6.17
C ILE A 192 20.19 -1.07 -5.98
N ALA A 193 19.72 -1.57 -4.84
CA ALA A 193 19.61 -2.99 -4.58
C ALA A 193 18.62 -3.68 -5.53
N LEU A 194 17.41 -3.15 -5.72
CA LEU A 194 16.44 -3.73 -6.66
C LEU A 194 16.93 -3.70 -8.11
N SER A 195 17.54 -2.60 -8.55
CA SER A 195 18.19 -2.51 -9.86
C SER A 195 19.31 -3.55 -10.02
N THR A 196 20.13 -3.73 -8.98
CA THR A 196 21.15 -4.77 -8.95
C THR A 196 20.54 -6.18 -9.07
N LEU A 197 19.47 -6.48 -8.32
CA LEU A 197 18.81 -7.79 -8.35
C LEU A 197 18.17 -8.09 -9.72
N GLU A 198 17.74 -7.07 -10.44
CA GLU A 198 17.30 -7.20 -11.84
C GLU A 198 18.47 -7.51 -12.77
N ASN A 199 19.58 -6.78 -12.63
CA ASN A 199 20.80 -7.01 -13.42
C ASN A 199 21.42 -8.39 -13.17
N LEU A 200 21.31 -8.93 -11.95
CA LEU A 200 21.69 -10.31 -11.62
C LEU A 200 20.69 -11.35 -12.13
N GLY A 201 19.55 -10.93 -12.70
CA GLY A 201 18.56 -11.80 -13.31
C GLY A 201 17.54 -12.41 -12.35
N TYR A 202 17.50 -12.00 -11.08
CA TYR A 202 16.50 -12.48 -10.12
C TYR A 202 15.17 -11.73 -10.26
N LEU A 203 15.21 -10.40 -10.22
CA LEU A 203 14.03 -9.52 -10.31
C LEU A 203 13.57 -9.38 -11.76
N LYS A 204 12.26 -9.55 -12.00
CA LYS A 204 11.66 -9.47 -13.36
C LYS A 204 10.69 -8.31 -13.55
N SER A 205 10.12 -7.81 -12.46
CA SER A 205 9.24 -6.63 -12.51
C SER A 205 9.07 -6.00 -11.14
N VAL A 206 8.90 -4.68 -11.12
CA VAL A 206 8.50 -3.91 -9.96
C VAL A 206 7.08 -3.39 -10.15
N ILE A 207 6.16 -3.84 -9.32
CA ILE A 207 4.80 -3.30 -9.22
C ILE A 207 4.83 -2.24 -8.12
N THR A 208 4.49 -0.99 -8.42
CA THR A 208 4.58 0.09 -7.43
C THR A 208 3.29 0.87 -7.26
N GLN A 209 3.02 1.28 -6.02
CA GLN A 209 1.99 2.27 -5.68
C GLN A 209 2.54 3.70 -5.64
N ASN A 210 3.87 3.85 -5.77
CA ASN A 210 4.52 5.15 -5.77
C ASN A 210 4.30 5.83 -7.12
N ILE A 211 4.39 7.16 -7.10
CA ILE A 211 4.23 8.01 -8.28
C ILE A 211 5.53 8.75 -8.64
N ASP A 212 6.60 8.51 -7.88
CA ASP A 212 7.84 9.29 -7.87
C ASP A 212 8.85 8.91 -8.96
N GLY A 213 8.69 7.75 -9.61
CA GLY A 213 9.55 7.29 -10.70
C GLY A 213 10.96 6.84 -10.28
N LEU A 214 11.21 6.63 -8.97
CA LEU A 214 12.55 6.29 -8.49
C LEU A 214 13.02 4.88 -8.87
N HIS A 215 12.09 3.94 -9.10
CA HIS A 215 12.44 2.60 -9.58
C HIS A 215 12.98 2.67 -11.01
N GLU A 216 12.30 3.41 -11.88
CA GLU A 216 12.73 3.68 -13.26
C GLU A 216 14.08 4.42 -13.29
N GLU A 217 14.24 5.46 -12.45
CA GLU A 217 15.50 6.23 -12.35
C GLU A 217 16.68 5.35 -11.87
N SER A 218 16.41 4.33 -11.06
CA SER A 218 17.43 3.37 -10.61
C SER A 218 17.88 2.38 -11.68
N GLY A 219 17.17 2.34 -12.81
CA GLY A 219 17.45 1.43 -13.93
C GLY A 219 16.58 0.16 -13.95
N ASN A 220 15.53 0.06 -13.12
CA ASN A 220 14.59 -1.05 -13.26
C ASN A 220 13.83 -0.94 -14.60
N THR A 221 13.81 -2.01 -15.40
CA THR A 221 13.34 -1.92 -16.79
C THR A 221 11.85 -2.20 -16.96
N LYS A 222 11.24 -2.93 -16.01
CA LYS A 222 9.81 -3.25 -16.01
C LYS A 222 9.13 -2.80 -14.73
N VAL A 223 8.68 -1.54 -14.74
CA VAL A 223 7.94 -0.93 -13.64
C VAL A 223 6.47 -0.78 -14.02
N ILE A 224 5.56 -1.26 -13.17
CA ILE A 224 4.10 -1.19 -13.33
C ILE A 224 3.56 -0.18 -12.29
N PRO A 225 3.31 1.09 -12.70
CA PRO A 225 2.92 2.16 -11.78
C PRO A 225 1.40 2.16 -11.55
N LEU A 226 0.93 1.39 -10.55
CA LEU A 226 -0.50 1.21 -10.29
C LEU A 226 -1.26 2.50 -9.98
N HIS A 227 -0.56 3.51 -9.44
CA HIS A 227 -1.16 4.82 -9.15
C HIS A 227 -0.71 5.91 -10.13
N GLY A 228 -0.19 5.53 -11.30
CA GLY A 228 0.30 6.45 -12.31
C GLY A 228 1.68 7.03 -11.97
N ASN A 229 2.07 8.09 -12.68
CA ASN A 229 3.40 8.68 -12.61
C ASN A 229 3.32 10.22 -12.63
N VAL A 230 4.05 10.89 -11.74
CA VAL A 230 4.05 12.36 -11.62
C VAL A 230 4.69 13.07 -12.81
N PHE A 231 5.48 12.36 -13.61
CA PHE A 231 6.14 12.86 -14.81
C PHE A 231 5.27 12.79 -16.08
N GLU A 232 3.96 12.65 -15.92
CA GLU A 232 3.00 12.78 -17.01
C GLU A 232 1.77 13.57 -16.55
N ALA A 233 1.18 14.35 -17.46
CA ALA A 233 -0.05 15.09 -17.23
C ALA A 233 -1.01 14.91 -18.40
N LEU A 234 -2.31 14.84 -18.10
CA LEU A 234 -3.38 14.68 -19.08
C LEU A 234 -4.31 15.89 -19.05
N CYS A 235 -4.61 16.45 -20.22
CA CYS A 235 -5.63 17.49 -20.32
C CYS A 235 -7.01 16.87 -20.07
N CYS A 236 -7.76 17.47 -19.14
CA CYS A 236 -9.09 17.02 -18.76
C CYS A 236 -10.18 17.25 -19.83
N THR A 237 -9.84 17.92 -20.94
CA THR A 237 -10.80 18.28 -22.00
C THR A 237 -10.51 17.56 -23.30
N CYS A 238 -9.26 17.63 -23.80
CA CYS A 238 -8.87 17.04 -25.09
C CYS A 238 -8.03 15.77 -24.96
N SER A 239 -7.77 15.30 -23.73
CA SER A 239 -6.96 14.11 -23.42
C SER A 239 -5.50 14.18 -23.92
N LYS A 240 -5.01 15.35 -24.31
CA LYS A 240 -3.60 15.55 -24.66
C LYS A 240 -2.70 15.18 -23.47
N ALA A 241 -1.74 14.30 -23.73
CA ALA A 241 -0.70 13.95 -22.77
C ALA A 241 0.52 14.86 -22.92
N VAL A 242 1.13 15.23 -21.79
CA VAL A 242 2.41 15.93 -21.72
C VAL A 242 3.32 15.16 -20.79
N LYS A 243 4.51 14.79 -21.30
CA LYS A 243 5.59 14.25 -20.47
C LYS A 243 6.29 15.40 -19.75
N LEU A 244 6.51 15.23 -18.46
CA LEU A 244 7.21 16.14 -17.58
C LEU A 244 8.54 15.53 -17.15
N ASN A 245 9.37 16.32 -16.48
CA ASN A 245 10.62 15.87 -15.87
C ASN A 245 10.85 16.67 -14.58
N LYS A 246 11.90 16.32 -13.81
CA LYS A 246 12.21 16.98 -12.53
C LYS A 246 12.34 18.50 -12.65
N ILE A 247 12.88 19.02 -13.77
CA ILE A 247 13.05 20.46 -14.01
C ILE A 247 11.69 21.14 -14.20
N MET A 248 10.79 20.53 -14.99
CA MET A 248 9.45 21.05 -15.22
C MET A 248 8.53 21.01 -13.98
N LEU A 249 8.91 20.25 -12.95
CA LEU A 249 8.17 20.22 -11.68
C LEU A 249 8.66 21.26 -10.65
N GLN A 250 9.75 21.99 -10.94
CA GLN A 250 10.30 23.00 -10.03
C GLN A 250 9.41 24.25 -9.96
N LYS A 251 9.38 24.91 -8.79
CA LYS A 251 8.66 26.19 -8.55
C LYS A 251 8.97 27.29 -9.57
N THR A 252 10.20 27.32 -10.07
CA THR A 252 10.69 28.33 -11.02
C THR A 252 10.42 27.98 -12.49
N SER A 253 9.87 26.80 -12.77
CA SER A 253 9.62 26.36 -14.13
C SER A 253 8.42 27.07 -14.75
N HIS A 254 8.43 27.22 -16.07
CA HIS A 254 7.30 27.80 -16.81
C HIS A 254 6.01 26.99 -16.62
N PHE A 255 6.12 25.66 -16.59
CA PHE A 255 4.96 24.76 -16.42
C PHE A 255 4.27 24.93 -15.06
N MET A 256 5.02 25.30 -14.01
CA MET A 256 4.51 25.50 -12.65
C MET A 256 4.18 26.96 -12.32
N HIS A 257 4.35 27.90 -13.27
CA HIS A 257 4.13 29.32 -13.03
C HIS A 257 2.65 29.66 -12.79
N GLN A 258 1.76 29.10 -13.62
CA GLN A 258 0.31 29.23 -13.50
C GLN A 258 -0.28 27.88 -13.10
N LEU A 259 -1.09 27.84 -12.03
CA LEU A 259 -1.72 26.62 -11.54
C LEU A 259 -3.26 26.72 -11.57
N PRO A 260 -3.97 25.66 -11.99
CA PRO A 260 -3.43 24.45 -12.64
C PRO A 260 -2.79 24.79 -14.00
N PRO A 261 -1.81 24.01 -14.48
CA PRO A 261 -1.24 24.22 -15.80
C PRO A 261 -2.29 24.10 -16.89
N GLU A 262 -2.27 25.02 -17.85
CA GLU A 262 -3.27 25.11 -18.91
C GLU A 262 -2.82 24.39 -20.18
N CYS A 263 -3.77 23.77 -20.86
CA CYS A 263 -3.58 23.14 -22.15
C CYS A 263 -3.92 24.14 -23.27
N PRO A 264 -3.22 24.11 -24.43
CA PRO A 264 -3.53 24.99 -25.56
C PRO A 264 -4.99 24.92 -26.09
N CYS A 265 -5.76 23.89 -25.75
CA CYS A 265 -7.18 23.81 -26.10
C CYS A 265 -8.10 24.60 -25.14
N GLY A 266 -7.54 25.28 -24.12
CA GLY A 266 -8.28 25.99 -23.07
C GLY A 266 -8.71 25.11 -21.89
N GLY A 267 -8.39 23.81 -21.91
CA GLY A 267 -8.60 22.91 -20.77
C GLY A 267 -7.46 22.99 -19.75
N ILE A 268 -7.62 22.32 -18.61
CA ILE A 268 -6.58 22.22 -17.57
C ILE A 268 -5.89 20.86 -17.58
N PHE A 269 -4.63 20.82 -17.17
CA PHE A 269 -3.90 19.57 -16.95
C PHE A 269 -4.15 19.00 -15.55
N LYS A 270 -4.43 17.70 -15.49
CA LYS A 270 -4.38 16.88 -14.28
C LYS A 270 -3.09 16.05 -14.30
N PRO A 271 -2.35 15.90 -13.18
CA PRO A 271 -1.24 14.96 -13.14
C PRO A 271 -1.76 13.54 -13.38
N ASN A 272 -1.03 12.73 -14.15
CA ASN A 272 -1.42 11.36 -14.50
C ASN A 272 -1.16 10.40 -13.34
N ILE A 273 -1.82 10.68 -12.22
CA ILE A 273 -1.80 9.89 -11.00
C ILE A 273 -3.23 9.58 -10.56
N VAL A 274 -3.41 8.44 -9.90
CA VAL A 274 -4.71 7.99 -9.40
C VAL A 274 -5.00 8.65 -8.06
N LEU A 275 -6.06 9.45 -8.01
CA LEU A 275 -6.54 10.10 -6.78
C LEU A 275 -7.56 9.22 -6.06
N PHE A 276 -7.78 9.49 -4.77
CA PHE A 276 -8.86 8.84 -4.04
C PHE A 276 -10.21 9.12 -4.70
N GLY A 277 -10.95 8.05 -4.99
CA GLY A 277 -12.21 8.08 -5.71
C GLY A 277 -12.09 7.74 -7.21
N GLU A 278 -10.87 7.68 -7.75
CA GLU A 278 -10.62 7.16 -9.10
C GLU A 278 -10.41 5.65 -9.09
N VAL A 279 -10.62 5.04 -10.26
CA VAL A 279 -10.39 3.61 -10.48
C VAL A 279 -9.02 3.44 -11.11
N ILE A 280 -8.26 2.46 -10.63
CA ILE A 280 -6.97 2.09 -11.22
C ILE A 280 -7.22 1.46 -12.60
N SER A 281 -6.33 1.73 -13.55
CA SER A 281 -6.40 1.11 -14.88
C SER A 281 -6.50 -0.41 -14.78
N ASN A 282 -7.54 -0.97 -15.37
CA ASN A 282 -7.74 -2.42 -15.42
C ASN A 282 -6.60 -3.13 -16.18
N ASP A 283 -5.97 -2.46 -17.14
CA ASP A 283 -4.88 -3.05 -17.90
C ASP A 283 -3.60 -3.13 -17.06
N LEU A 284 -3.30 -2.09 -16.27
CA LEU A 284 -2.20 -2.13 -15.29
C LEU A 284 -2.43 -3.19 -14.21
N LEU A 285 -3.66 -3.33 -13.71
CA LEU A 285 -4.00 -4.39 -12.76
C LEU A 285 -3.81 -5.79 -13.37
N LYS A 286 -4.29 -6.02 -14.59
CA LYS A 286 -4.09 -7.28 -15.31
C LYS A 286 -2.61 -7.56 -15.56
N GLU A 287 -1.82 -6.54 -15.86
CA GLU A 287 -0.37 -6.69 -16.06
C GLU A 287 0.32 -7.10 -14.75
N ALA A 288 0.01 -6.43 -13.64
CA ALA A 288 0.50 -6.80 -12.31
C ALA A 288 0.11 -8.24 -11.93
N GLU A 289 -1.16 -8.62 -12.16
CA GLU A 289 -1.64 -9.99 -11.92
C GLU A 289 -0.93 -11.02 -12.81
N LYS A 290 -0.63 -10.69 -14.07
CA LYS A 290 0.14 -11.58 -14.97
C LYS A 290 1.55 -11.81 -14.46
N GLU A 291 2.23 -10.79 -13.96
CA GLU A 291 3.57 -10.93 -13.40
C GLU A 291 3.56 -11.76 -12.12
N ILE A 292 2.62 -11.50 -11.21
CA ILE A 292 2.44 -12.31 -10.01
C ILE A 292 2.08 -13.76 -10.36
N ALA A 293 1.28 -14.00 -11.40
CA ALA A 293 0.93 -15.35 -11.80
C ALA A 293 2.14 -16.17 -12.26
N LYS A 294 3.14 -15.53 -12.87
CA LYS A 294 4.39 -16.17 -13.33
C LYS A 294 5.43 -16.32 -12.22
N CYS A 295 5.42 -15.43 -11.23
CA CYS A 295 6.47 -15.38 -10.22
C CYS A 295 6.55 -16.65 -9.37
N ASP A 296 7.72 -16.95 -8.82
CA ASP A 296 7.90 -17.95 -7.76
C ASP A 296 8.14 -17.28 -6.39
N LEU A 297 8.51 -16.00 -6.38
CA LEU A 297 8.71 -15.17 -5.20
C LEU A 297 8.09 -13.78 -5.40
N LEU A 298 7.27 -13.34 -4.44
CA LEU A 298 6.79 -11.96 -4.34
C LEU A 298 7.40 -11.29 -3.12
N LEU A 299 8.18 -10.23 -3.33
CA LEU A 299 8.63 -9.34 -2.27
C LEU A 299 7.61 -8.22 -2.06
N VAL A 300 7.14 -8.02 -0.84
CA VAL A 300 6.22 -6.92 -0.48
C VAL A 300 7.00 -5.93 0.38
N ILE A 301 7.37 -4.78 -0.19
CA ILE A 301 8.40 -3.91 0.36
C ILE A 301 7.83 -2.53 0.70
N GLY A 302 7.99 -2.12 1.97
CA GLY A 302 7.70 -0.74 2.38
C GLY A 302 6.25 -0.29 2.13
N THR A 303 5.27 -1.19 2.28
CA THR A 303 3.84 -0.87 2.15
C THR A 303 3.08 -1.35 3.38
N SER A 304 2.14 -0.54 3.87
CA SER A 304 1.25 -0.95 4.98
C SER A 304 0.21 -1.99 4.55
N SER A 305 0.01 -2.17 3.24
CA SER A 305 -1.01 -3.05 2.65
C SER A 305 -2.40 -2.83 3.24
N THR A 306 -2.74 -1.57 3.55
CA THR A 306 -4.07 -1.13 4.01
C THR A 306 -4.92 -0.54 2.89
N VAL A 307 -4.30 -0.12 1.79
CA VAL A 307 -5.00 0.29 0.56
C VAL A 307 -5.33 -0.95 -0.25
N SER A 308 -6.57 -1.04 -0.73
CA SER A 308 -7.13 -2.24 -1.34
C SER A 308 -6.26 -2.83 -2.46
N THR A 309 -5.57 -1.99 -3.22
CA THR A 309 -4.78 -2.43 -4.38
C THR A 309 -3.67 -3.40 -4.01
N ALA A 310 -2.76 -3.00 -3.11
CA ALA A 310 -1.68 -3.87 -2.67
C ALA A 310 -2.20 -5.12 -1.94
N THR A 311 -3.20 -4.94 -1.07
CA THR A 311 -3.81 -6.05 -0.33
C THR A 311 -4.44 -7.08 -1.26
N ASN A 312 -5.12 -6.64 -2.32
CA ASN A 312 -5.75 -7.52 -3.31
C ASN A 312 -4.70 -8.28 -4.13
N LEU A 313 -3.58 -7.65 -4.49
CA LEU A 313 -2.49 -8.33 -5.19
C LEU A 313 -1.79 -9.36 -4.30
N CYS A 314 -1.57 -9.06 -3.01
CA CYS A 314 -1.09 -10.04 -2.04
C CYS A 314 -2.07 -11.22 -1.89
N TYR A 315 -3.38 -10.93 -1.82
CA TYR A 315 -4.41 -11.97 -1.79
C TYR A 315 -4.41 -12.84 -3.04
N PHE A 316 -4.27 -12.24 -4.22
CA PHE A 316 -4.13 -12.94 -5.49
C PHE A 316 -2.89 -13.85 -5.50
N ALA A 317 -1.74 -13.36 -5.02
CA ALA A 317 -0.53 -14.14 -4.87
C ALA A 317 -0.73 -15.34 -3.93
N SER A 318 -1.39 -15.14 -2.78
CA SER A 318 -1.72 -16.24 -1.85
C SER A 318 -2.65 -17.27 -2.49
N LYS A 319 -3.68 -16.85 -3.24
CA LYS A 319 -4.55 -17.78 -4.00
C LYS A 319 -3.79 -18.59 -5.03
N LYS A 320 -2.79 -17.99 -5.67
CA LYS A 320 -1.89 -18.66 -6.63
C LYS A 320 -0.77 -19.43 -5.94
N LYS A 321 -0.78 -19.54 -4.60
CA LYS A 321 0.20 -20.24 -3.78
C LYS A 321 1.65 -19.76 -4.01
N LYS A 322 1.81 -18.46 -4.24
CA LYS A 322 3.14 -17.85 -4.37
C LYS A 322 3.81 -17.72 -3.01
N LYS A 323 5.14 -17.83 -2.97
CA LYS A 323 5.92 -17.51 -1.78
C LYS A 323 5.95 -15.99 -1.64
N ILE A 324 5.55 -15.49 -0.49
CA ILE A 324 5.48 -14.05 -0.22
C ILE A 324 6.42 -13.72 0.94
N VAL A 325 7.34 -12.79 0.71
CA VAL A 325 8.22 -12.25 1.75
C VAL A 325 7.91 -10.77 1.94
N GLU A 326 7.54 -10.39 3.15
CA GLU A 326 7.34 -9.00 3.54
C GLU A 326 8.65 -8.39 4.03
N ILE A 327 9.06 -7.23 3.52
CA ILE A 327 10.24 -6.47 3.97
C ILE A 327 9.75 -5.11 4.44
N ASN A 328 9.74 -4.90 5.75
CA ASN A 328 9.24 -3.67 6.33
C ASN A 328 9.77 -3.47 7.76
N ILE A 329 9.93 -2.22 8.19
CA ILE A 329 10.38 -1.85 9.54
C ILE A 329 9.42 -2.25 10.66
N SER A 330 8.19 -2.63 10.29
CA SER A 330 7.16 -3.12 11.21
C SER A 330 6.28 -4.15 10.53
N LYS A 331 5.53 -4.91 11.33
CA LYS A 331 4.47 -5.80 10.84
C LYS A 331 3.32 -4.98 10.28
N THR A 332 2.59 -5.51 9.31
CA THR A 332 1.51 -4.80 8.61
C THR A 332 0.18 -5.55 8.68
N TYR A 333 -0.82 -5.04 7.94
CA TYR A 333 -2.13 -5.66 7.86
C TYR A 333 -2.10 -7.11 7.32
N ILE A 334 -1.12 -7.44 6.49
CA ILE A 334 -1.02 -8.76 5.85
C ILE A 334 -0.23 -9.77 6.69
N THR A 335 0.62 -9.33 7.62
CA THR A 335 1.40 -10.22 8.49
C THR A 335 0.47 -11.17 9.26
N ASN A 336 0.86 -12.44 9.38
CA ASN A 336 0.07 -13.54 9.93
C ASN A 336 -1.22 -13.90 9.16
N LYS A 337 -1.36 -13.41 7.91
CA LYS A 337 -2.48 -13.72 7.02
C LYS A 337 -2.04 -14.24 5.67
N MET A 338 -1.07 -13.56 5.04
CA MET A 338 -0.65 -13.83 3.66
C MET A 338 0.85 -14.14 3.50
N PRO A 339 1.80 -13.37 4.07
CA PRO A 339 3.21 -13.62 3.86
C PRO A 339 3.67 -14.89 4.57
N ASP A 340 4.56 -15.62 3.91
CA ASP A 340 5.26 -16.77 4.48
C ASP A 340 6.35 -16.28 5.43
N TYR A 341 7.05 -15.20 5.05
CA TYR A 341 8.14 -14.63 5.83
C TYR A 341 8.05 -13.12 6.01
N HIS A 342 8.67 -12.63 7.09
CA HIS A 342 8.85 -11.20 7.37
C HIS A 342 10.31 -10.88 7.67
N VAL A 343 10.87 -9.90 6.97
CA VAL A 343 12.18 -9.31 7.24
C VAL A 343 11.95 -7.93 7.86
N CYS A 344 12.35 -7.79 9.12
CA CYS A 344 12.27 -6.51 9.83
C CYS A 344 13.49 -5.64 9.51
N ALA A 345 13.48 -4.98 8.35
CA ALA A 345 14.58 -4.14 7.88
C ALA A 345 14.08 -2.87 7.19
N LYS A 346 14.93 -1.85 7.13
CA LYS A 346 14.72 -0.70 6.23
C LYS A 346 14.92 -1.11 4.78
N PHE A 347 14.37 -0.33 3.84
CA PHE A 347 14.51 -0.62 2.43
C PHE A 347 15.97 -0.50 1.97
N SER A 348 16.69 0.49 2.48
CA SER A 348 18.12 0.69 2.20
C SER A 348 19.00 -0.51 2.56
N GLU A 349 18.59 -1.33 3.52
CA GLU A 349 19.37 -2.50 3.96
C GLU A 349 19.36 -3.66 2.95
N LEU A 350 18.48 -3.62 1.94
CA LEU A 350 18.51 -4.59 0.84
C LEU A 350 19.82 -4.55 0.03
N ILE A 351 20.63 -3.50 0.16
CA ILE A 351 21.96 -3.47 -0.43
C ILE A 351 22.81 -4.66 0.05
N LYS A 352 22.66 -5.07 1.33
CA LYS A 352 23.34 -6.26 1.89
C LYS A 352 22.94 -7.54 1.15
N VAL A 353 21.66 -7.68 0.82
CA VAL A 353 21.12 -8.83 0.08
C VAL A 353 21.67 -8.86 -1.34
N ALA A 354 21.69 -7.70 -2.00
CA ALA A 354 22.26 -7.57 -3.34
C ALA A 354 23.77 -7.90 -3.35
N ASP A 355 24.53 -7.47 -2.35
CA ASP A 355 25.95 -7.75 -2.21
C ASP A 355 26.22 -9.25 -1.96
N LEU A 356 25.43 -9.89 -1.10
CA LEU A 356 25.50 -11.34 -0.87
C LEU A 356 25.24 -12.16 -2.15
N LEU A 357 24.38 -11.65 -3.04
CA LEU A 357 24.02 -12.33 -4.29
C LEU A 357 24.94 -12.01 -5.47
N LYS A 358 25.68 -10.89 -5.43
CA LYS A 358 26.79 -10.63 -6.37
C LYS A 358 27.94 -11.63 -6.20
N GLY A 359 28.09 -12.19 -5.00
CA GLY A 359 29.28 -12.94 -4.61
C GLY A 359 30.48 -12.02 -4.32
N PRO A 360 31.62 -12.56 -3.85
CA PRO A 360 32.83 -11.76 -3.71
C PRO A 360 33.17 -11.13 -5.06
N LYS A 361 33.50 -9.83 -5.07
CA LYS A 361 34.03 -9.14 -6.26
C LYS A 361 35.16 -10.01 -6.81
N GLY A 362 34.91 -10.68 -7.93
CA GLY A 362 35.93 -11.49 -8.57
C GLY A 362 37.14 -10.62 -8.85
N SER A 363 38.29 -11.09 -8.37
CA SER A 363 39.59 -10.83 -8.97
C SER A 363 39.43 -10.80 -10.48
N GLU A 364 39.48 -9.60 -11.07
CA GLU A 364 39.78 -9.46 -12.48
C GLU A 364 41.10 -10.20 -12.71
N GLY A 365 41.06 -11.19 -13.60
CA GLY A 365 42.19 -12.05 -13.87
C GLY A 365 43.40 -11.21 -14.26
N GLU A 366 44.44 -11.25 -13.44
CA GLU A 366 45.81 -11.16 -13.91
C GLU A 366 45.96 -12.20 -15.03
N LYS A 367 45.86 -11.74 -16.28
CA LYS A 367 46.48 -12.47 -17.38
C LYS A 367 47.97 -12.47 -17.07
N GLN A 368 48.45 -13.61 -16.58
CA GLN A 368 49.86 -13.97 -16.67
C GLN A 368 50.28 -13.80 -18.12
N GLU A 369 51.05 -12.75 -18.40
CA GLU A 369 51.94 -12.71 -19.55
C GLU A 369 53.00 -13.79 -19.32
N SER A 370 52.74 -14.98 -19.87
CA SER A 370 53.77 -15.99 -20.04
C SER A 370 54.67 -15.53 -21.18
N ASP A 371 55.84 -15.07 -20.78
CA ASP A 371 57.14 -15.18 -21.43
C ASP A 371 57.16 -15.93 -22.78
N GLY A 372 57.60 -15.22 -23.81
CA GLY A 372 57.72 -15.71 -25.18
C GLY A 372 58.69 -14.85 -25.98
N GLY A 373 59.87 -14.61 -25.42
CA GLY A 373 60.99 -14.03 -26.16
C GLY A 373 61.52 -15.02 -27.21
N ALA A 374 61.43 -14.65 -28.48
CA ALA A 374 62.38 -15.08 -29.50
C ALA A 374 62.37 -14.07 -30.65
N THR A 375 63.44 -13.29 -30.69
CA THR A 375 63.93 -12.57 -31.86
C THR A 375 64.00 -13.45 -33.11
N ASP A 376 63.51 -12.98 -34.26
CA ASP A 376 64.31 -13.13 -35.48
C ASP A 376 64.10 -11.98 -36.46
N LYS A 377 65.20 -11.59 -37.06
CA LYS A 377 65.36 -10.57 -38.07
C LYS A 377 64.97 -11.14 -39.44
N THR A 378 64.94 -10.24 -40.41
CA THR A 378 65.32 -10.42 -41.83
C THR A 378 64.22 -10.69 -42.87
N ARG A 379 64.10 -9.72 -43.80
CA ARG A 379 63.90 -9.83 -45.27
C ARG A 379 62.74 -10.69 -45.80
N GLN A 380 61.77 -10.05 -46.45
CA GLN A 380 61.80 -9.71 -47.88
C GLN A 380 60.73 -8.66 -48.22
#